data_AF-A0A9P8VQK5-F1
#
_entry.id   AF-A0A9P8VQK5-F1
#
_cell.length_a   1.000
_cell.length_b   1.000
_cell.length_c   1.000
_cell.angle_alpha   90.00
_cell.angle_beta   90.00
_cell.angle_gamma   90.00
#
_symmetry.space_group_name_H-M   'P 1'
#
loop_
_entity.id
_entity.type
_entity.pdbx_description
1 polymer ?
#
loop_
_entity_poly.entity_id
_entity_poly.type
_entity_poly.pdbx_seq_one_letter_code
_entity_poly.pdbx_strand_id
1 'polypeptide(L)'
;MADNYSRTALFLASRSGHHDVVEVLIAVGQIPLESKDWYGSTALFAAVRNGHANVVELLLTAGGMAFVGQDGFGRNLAWWAWRTGNSGVLQLLLQHAERTGSSIHEESSPIDTISIPFNESVWCDACTLSISDGSHYYCKLCDGGDFCLCAECFSIGIRCRNGMHELLSRTLLHFGNCQRSRSTETR
;
A
#
# COMPACT_ATOMS: atom_id res chain seq x y z
N MET A 1 15.64 2.56 -10.13
CA MET A 1 15.16 3.92 -9.78
C MET A 1 13.88 3.78 -8.95
N ALA A 2 13.62 4.74 -8.07
CA ALA A 2 12.45 4.78 -7.21
C ALA A 2 11.81 6.17 -7.25
N ASP A 3 10.54 6.29 -6.89
CA ASP A 3 9.84 7.58 -6.79
C ASP A 3 10.29 8.38 -5.54
N ASN A 4 9.64 9.53 -5.33
CA ASN A 4 9.93 10.42 -4.19
C ASN A 4 9.66 9.79 -2.80
N TYR A 5 8.97 8.65 -2.75
CA TYR A 5 8.68 7.86 -1.56
C TYR A 5 9.48 6.56 -1.52
N SER A 6 10.58 6.48 -2.28
CA SER A 6 11.39 5.27 -2.38
C SER A 6 10.64 4.05 -2.92
N ARG A 7 9.51 4.26 -3.62
CA ARG A 7 8.75 3.15 -4.22
C ARG A 7 9.41 2.75 -5.52
N THR A 8 9.76 1.48 -5.63
CA THR A 8 10.31 0.91 -6.85
C THR A 8 9.21 0.66 -7.88
N ALA A 9 9.60 0.40 -9.12
CA ALA A 9 8.66 -0.06 -10.15
C ALA A 9 7.92 -1.34 -9.71
N LEU A 10 8.60 -2.25 -9.00
CA LEU A 10 7.99 -3.46 -8.44
C LEU A 10 6.90 -3.10 -7.43
N PHE A 11 7.19 -2.19 -6.50
CA PHE A 11 6.19 -1.72 -5.52
C PHE A 11 4.95 -1.13 -6.20
N LEU A 12 5.13 -0.25 -7.19
CA LEU A 12 4.03 0.41 -7.88
C LEU A 12 3.20 -0.58 -8.71
N ALA A 13 3.84 -1.50 -9.44
CA ALA A 13 3.16 -2.56 -10.19
C ALA A 13 2.38 -3.49 -9.26
N SER A 14 2.96 -3.85 -8.11
CA SER A 14 2.30 -4.69 -7.12
C SER A 14 1.11 -3.99 -6.45
N ARG A 15 1.23 -2.69 -6.18
CA ARG A 15 0.13 -1.86 -5.66
C ARG A 15 -1.07 -1.82 -6.61
N SER A 16 -0.83 -1.74 -7.93
CA SER A 16 -1.88 -1.67 -8.96
C SER A 16 -2.33 -3.05 -9.46
N GLY A 17 -1.75 -4.15 -8.96
CA GLY A 17 -2.15 -5.50 -9.36
C GLY A 17 -1.70 -5.93 -10.77
N HIS A 18 -0.72 -5.23 -11.35
CA HIS A 18 -0.20 -5.51 -12.69
C HIS A 18 0.71 -6.75 -12.69
N HIS A 19 0.10 -7.93 -12.67
CA HIS A 19 0.78 -9.22 -12.51
C HIS A 19 1.87 -9.48 -13.56
N ASP A 20 1.58 -9.23 -14.83
CA ASP A 20 2.49 -9.36 -15.96
C ASP A 20 3.73 -8.46 -15.81
N VAL A 21 3.52 -7.21 -15.39
CA VAL A 21 4.63 -6.27 -15.11
C VAL A 21 5.45 -6.76 -13.92
N VAL A 22 4.81 -7.25 -12.85
CA VAL A 22 5.51 -7.82 -11.69
C VAL A 22 6.37 -9.02 -12.10
N GLU A 23 5.83 -9.93 -12.90
CA GLU A 23 6.54 -11.12 -13.40
C GLU A 23 7.80 -10.72 -14.17
N VAL A 24 7.68 -9.78 -15.12
CA VAL A 24 8.82 -9.27 -15.89
C VAL A 24 9.87 -8.62 -14.98
N LEU A 25 9.44 -7.79 -14.01
CA LEU A 25 10.37 -7.10 -13.11
C LEU A 25 11.16 -8.08 -12.21
N ILE A 26 10.52 -9.15 -11.75
CA ILE A 26 11.16 -10.22 -10.99
C ILE A 26 12.15 -10.97 -11.89
N ALA A 27 11.74 -11.37 -13.09
CA ALA A 27 12.58 -12.12 -14.03
C ALA A 27 13.84 -11.35 -14.45
N VAL A 28 13.74 -10.03 -14.60
CA VAL A 28 14.89 -9.16 -14.91
C VAL A 28 15.88 -9.09 -13.75
N GLY A 29 15.42 -9.23 -12.50
CA GLY A 29 16.28 -9.36 -11.31
C GLY A 29 17.10 -8.12 -10.92
N GLN A 30 16.88 -6.97 -11.57
CA GLN A 30 17.63 -5.72 -11.31
C GLN A 30 17.07 -4.91 -10.13
N ILE A 31 15.87 -5.25 -9.64
CA ILE A 31 15.23 -4.56 -8.53
C ILE A 31 15.28 -5.47 -7.30
N PRO A 32 15.85 -5.03 -6.16
CA PRO A 32 15.83 -5.80 -4.93
C PRO A 32 14.38 -5.99 -4.46
N LEU A 33 13.96 -7.24 -4.27
CA LEU A 33 12.59 -7.59 -3.89
C LEU A 33 12.20 -7.01 -2.51
N GLU A 34 13.17 -6.95 -1.60
CA GLU A 34 13.04 -6.42 -0.24
C GLU A 34 13.18 -4.89 -0.13
N SER A 35 13.16 -4.18 -1.27
CA SER A 35 13.18 -2.71 -1.25
C SER A 35 11.97 -2.19 -0.50
N LYS A 36 12.21 -1.37 0.53
CA LYS A 36 11.15 -0.73 1.32
C LYS A 36 10.91 0.69 0.82
N ASP A 37 9.62 1.07 0.77
CA ASP A 37 9.23 2.45 0.59
C ASP A 37 9.54 3.28 1.84
N TRP A 38 9.27 4.58 1.78
CA TRP A 38 9.47 5.54 2.88
C TRP A 38 8.73 5.15 4.17
N TYR A 39 7.64 4.37 4.06
CA TYR A 39 6.82 3.89 5.17
C TYR A 39 7.18 2.45 5.56
N GLY A 40 8.37 1.97 5.17
CA GLY A 40 8.87 0.65 5.55
C GLY A 40 8.16 -0.52 4.89
N SER A 41 7.40 -0.28 3.82
CA SER A 41 6.57 -1.29 3.15
C SER A 41 7.27 -1.86 1.92
N THR A 42 7.25 -3.19 1.74
CA THR A 42 7.75 -3.84 0.52
C THR A 42 6.65 -3.94 -0.55
N ALA A 43 7.02 -4.44 -1.74
CA ALA A 43 6.04 -4.72 -2.80
C ALA A 43 4.96 -5.73 -2.36
N LEU A 44 5.32 -6.71 -1.52
CA LEU A 44 4.38 -7.67 -0.95
C LEU A 44 3.33 -6.99 -0.07
N PHE A 45 3.73 -6.04 0.79
CA PHE A 45 2.78 -5.23 1.56
C PHE A 45 1.82 -4.47 0.65
N ALA A 46 2.31 -3.87 -0.44
CA ALA A 46 1.47 -3.14 -1.37
C ALA A 46 0.41 -4.04 -2.05
N ALA A 47 0.80 -5.24 -2.49
CA ALA A 47 -0.11 -6.22 -3.07
C ALA A 47 -1.16 -6.72 -2.07
N VAL A 48 -0.75 -7.02 -0.84
CA VAL A 48 -1.64 -7.51 0.23
C VAL A 48 -2.66 -6.45 0.60
N ARG A 49 -2.23 -5.20 0.83
CA ARG A 49 -3.11 -4.08 1.17
C ARG A 49 -4.20 -3.84 0.14
N ASN A 50 -3.87 -3.98 -1.15
CA ASN A 50 -4.80 -3.72 -2.24
C ASN A 50 -5.50 -5.00 -2.74
N GLY A 51 -5.29 -6.12 -2.07
CA GLY A 51 -6.06 -7.34 -2.30
C GLY A 51 -5.71 -8.11 -3.58
N HIS A 52 -4.53 -7.87 -4.17
CA HIS A 52 -4.13 -8.45 -5.45
C HIS A 52 -3.57 -9.87 -5.26
N ALA A 53 -4.46 -10.84 -5.01
CA ALA A 53 -4.12 -12.23 -4.68
C ALA A 53 -3.13 -12.89 -5.66
N ASN A 54 -3.33 -12.72 -6.97
CA ASN A 54 -2.45 -13.23 -8.00
C ASN A 54 -1.02 -12.65 -7.94
N VAL A 55 -0.89 -11.38 -7.56
CA VAL A 55 0.41 -10.74 -7.34
C VAL A 55 1.03 -11.22 -6.04
N VAL A 56 0.23 -11.37 -4.97
CA VAL A 56 0.70 -11.93 -3.70
C VAL A 56 1.29 -13.33 -3.90
N GLU A 57 0.59 -14.20 -4.62
CA GLU A 57 1.06 -15.56 -4.91
C GLU A 57 2.37 -15.57 -5.71
N LEU A 58 2.46 -14.76 -6.78
CA LEU A 58 3.67 -14.61 -7.59
C LEU A 58 4.86 -14.13 -6.75
N LEU A 59 4.63 -13.12 -5.92
CA LEU A 59 5.64 -12.51 -5.06
C LEU A 59 6.14 -13.46 -3.95
N LEU A 60 5.24 -14.27 -3.38
CA LEU A 60 5.59 -15.30 -2.40
C LEU A 60 6.40 -16.45 -3.03
N THR A 61 6.08 -16.83 -4.27
CA THR A 61 6.73 -17.96 -4.97
C THR A 61 8.06 -17.59 -5.63
N ALA A 62 8.29 -16.31 -5.94
CA ALA A 62 9.55 -15.81 -6.53
C ALA A 62 10.80 -16.06 -5.65
N GLY A 63 10.62 -16.31 -4.35
CA GLY A 63 11.72 -16.55 -3.41
C GLY A 63 12.45 -15.26 -3.02
N GLY A 64 12.97 -15.22 -1.80
CA GLY A 64 13.75 -14.07 -1.31
C GLY A 64 12.93 -12.89 -0.78
N MET A 65 11.60 -12.93 -0.84
CA MET A 65 10.77 -11.96 -0.12
C MET A 65 10.42 -12.38 1.29
N ALA A 66 10.73 -11.52 2.25
CA ALA A 66 10.34 -11.70 3.63
C ALA A 66 8.85 -11.39 3.78
N PHE A 67 8.07 -12.42 4.05
CA PHE A 67 6.66 -12.28 4.41
C PHE A 67 6.44 -12.28 5.93
N VAL A 68 7.46 -12.68 6.69
CA VAL A 68 7.49 -12.60 8.15
C VAL A 68 8.16 -11.29 8.54
N GLY A 69 7.38 -10.37 9.09
CA GLY A 69 7.87 -9.05 9.51
C GLY A 69 6.75 -8.01 9.57
N GLN A 70 7.13 -6.79 9.95
CA GLN A 70 6.24 -5.64 10.05
C GLN A 70 6.70 -4.52 9.11
N ASP A 71 5.75 -3.72 8.65
CA ASP A 71 6.01 -2.45 7.97
C ASP A 71 6.40 -1.34 8.95
N GLY A 72 6.58 -0.11 8.44
CA GLY A 72 6.90 1.06 9.27
C GLY A 72 5.76 1.51 10.20
N PHE A 73 4.56 0.94 10.08
CA PHE A 73 3.45 1.16 11.02
C PHE A 73 3.43 0.11 12.14
N GLY A 74 4.38 -0.84 12.15
CA GLY A 74 4.40 -1.96 13.09
C GLY A 74 3.36 -3.05 12.74
N ARG A 75 2.85 -3.08 11.51
CA ARG A 75 1.79 -4.02 11.10
C ARG A 75 2.37 -5.09 10.20
N ASN A 76 1.96 -6.34 10.40
CA ASN A 76 2.35 -7.44 9.52
C ASN A 76 1.36 -7.64 8.37
N LEU A 77 1.66 -8.55 7.44
CA LEU A 77 0.80 -8.80 6.26
C LEU A 77 -0.59 -9.31 6.64
N ALA A 78 -0.71 -10.19 7.65
CA ALA A 78 -1.98 -10.74 8.10
C ALA A 78 -2.90 -9.62 8.63
N TRP A 79 -2.35 -8.67 9.39
CA TRP A 79 -3.07 -7.49 9.86
C TRP A 79 -3.72 -6.72 8.71
N TRP A 80 -2.97 -6.48 7.61
CA TRP A 80 -3.50 -5.77 6.44
C TRP A 80 -4.54 -6.56 5.66
N ALA A 81 -4.36 -7.89 5.54
CA ALA A 81 -5.34 -8.76 4.89
C ALA A 81 -6.69 -8.74 5.66
N TRP A 82 -6.64 -8.77 6.99
CA TRP A 82 -7.82 -8.60 7.84
C TRP A 82 -8.47 -7.23 7.68
N ARG A 83 -7.68 -6.16 7.81
CA ARG A 83 -8.14 -4.77 7.73
C ARG A 83 -8.90 -4.44 6.45
N THR A 84 -8.56 -5.11 5.36
CA THR A 84 -9.14 -4.91 4.03
C THR A 84 -10.27 -5.89 3.71
N GLY A 85 -10.50 -6.88 4.59
CA GLY A 85 -11.51 -7.92 4.42
C GLY A 85 -11.17 -8.92 3.32
N ASN A 86 -9.91 -9.00 2.86
CA ASN A 86 -9.53 -9.87 1.77
C ASN A 86 -9.14 -11.27 2.27
N SER A 87 -10.15 -12.10 2.49
CA SER A 87 -9.99 -13.48 2.99
C SER A 87 -9.15 -14.37 2.08
N GLY A 88 -9.20 -14.15 0.75
CA GLY A 88 -8.39 -14.90 -0.21
C GLY A 88 -6.90 -14.63 -0.03
N VAL A 89 -6.51 -13.36 0.10
CA VAL A 89 -5.11 -12.98 0.40
C VAL A 89 -4.67 -13.52 1.76
N LEU A 90 -5.53 -13.45 2.79
CA LEU A 90 -5.21 -14.00 4.10
C LEU A 90 -4.94 -15.51 4.03
N GLN A 91 -5.78 -16.26 3.32
CA GLN A 91 -5.60 -17.71 3.13
C GLN A 91 -4.29 -18.02 2.40
N LEU A 92 -3.93 -17.25 1.37
CA LEU A 92 -2.65 -17.41 0.67
C LEU A 92 -1.45 -17.22 1.61
N LEU A 93 -1.49 -16.21 2.47
CA LEU A 93 -0.43 -15.94 3.46
C LEU A 93 -0.31 -17.08 4.47
N LEU A 94 -1.43 -17.56 5.02
CA LEU A 94 -1.46 -18.67 5.99
C LEU A 94 -0.96 -19.98 5.37
N GLN A 95 -1.45 -20.34 4.19
CA GLN A 95 -1.00 -21.53 3.47
C GLN A 95 0.49 -21.49 3.14
N HIS A 96 1.00 -20.32 2.74
CA HIS A 96 2.42 -20.15 2.50
C HIS A 96 3.23 -20.31 3.79
N ALA A 97 2.76 -19.73 4.91
CA ALA A 97 3.39 -19.85 6.22
C ALA A 97 3.48 -21.32 6.68
N GLU A 98 2.38 -22.06 6.56
CA GLU A 98 2.32 -23.50 6.87
C GLU A 98 3.33 -24.29 6.02
N ARG A 99 3.36 -24.02 4.71
CA ARG A 99 4.26 -24.71 3.77
C ARG A 99 5.75 -24.44 4.06
N THR A 100 6.09 -23.26 4.56
CA THR A 100 7.47 -22.89 4.92
C THR A 100 7.81 -23.14 6.39
N GLY A 101 6.88 -23.69 7.18
CA GLY A 101 7.06 -23.90 8.62
C GLY A 101 7.27 -22.61 9.41
N SER A 102 6.80 -21.47 8.88
CA SER A 102 6.91 -20.16 9.50
C SER A 102 5.60 -19.81 10.22
N SER A 103 5.65 -18.96 11.23
CA SER A 103 4.46 -18.46 11.92
C SER A 103 4.23 -17.00 11.56
N ILE A 104 3.02 -16.69 11.09
CA ILE A 104 2.53 -15.32 11.02
C ILE A 104 1.65 -15.07 12.25
N HIS A 105 2.11 -14.21 13.15
CA HIS A 105 1.32 -13.86 14.33
C HIS A 105 0.06 -13.10 13.89
N GLU A 106 -1.11 -13.67 14.20
CA GLU A 106 -2.37 -12.94 14.11
C GLU A 106 -2.41 -11.93 15.25
N GLU A 107 -1.94 -10.70 15.00
CA GLU A 107 -2.30 -9.59 15.88
C GLU A 107 -3.80 -9.37 15.73
N SER A 108 -4.50 -9.27 16.88
CA SER A 108 -5.94 -9.17 17.00
C SER A 108 -6.59 -8.41 15.84
N SER A 109 -7.59 -9.03 15.21
CA SER A 109 -8.38 -8.43 14.12
C SER A 109 -8.65 -6.94 14.43
N PRO A 110 -8.33 -6.01 13.53
CA PRO A 110 -8.76 -4.63 13.66
C PRO A 110 -10.27 -4.62 13.92
N ILE A 111 -10.72 -3.84 14.90
CA ILE A 111 -12.13 -3.79 15.34
C ILE A 111 -13.05 -3.35 14.18
N ASP A 112 -12.50 -2.66 13.19
CA ASP A 112 -13.21 -2.19 12.00
C ASP A 112 -12.59 -2.76 10.71
N THR A 113 -13.09 -3.91 10.26
CA THR A 113 -12.84 -4.39 8.90
C THR A 113 -13.56 -3.47 7.93
N ILE A 114 -12.82 -2.77 7.07
CA ILE A 114 -13.40 -1.90 6.05
C ILE A 114 -13.09 -2.53 4.69
N SER A 115 -14.13 -2.98 3.99
CA SER A 115 -14.01 -3.41 2.61
C SER A 115 -13.84 -2.16 1.74
N ILE A 116 -12.59 -1.82 1.44
CA ILE A 116 -12.24 -0.73 0.54
C ILE A 116 -11.80 -1.35 -0.78
N PRO A 117 -12.67 -1.40 -1.81
CA PRO A 117 -12.23 -1.84 -3.13
C PRO A 117 -11.15 -0.90 -3.65
N PHE A 118 -10.13 -1.47 -4.29
CA PHE A 118 -9.07 -0.69 -4.92
C PHE A 118 -9.66 0.23 -6.00
N ASN A 119 -9.34 1.52 -5.87
CA ASN A 119 -9.69 2.59 -6.79
C ASN A 119 -8.50 3.55 -6.90
N GLU A 120 -8.01 3.73 -8.13
CA GLU A 120 -6.89 4.61 -8.45
C GLU A 120 -7.24 6.12 -8.41
N SER A 121 -8.48 6.51 -8.09
CA SER A 121 -8.86 7.92 -8.12
C SER A 121 -8.23 8.73 -6.97
N VAL A 122 -8.31 8.20 -5.74
CA VAL A 122 -7.74 8.82 -4.53
C VAL A 122 -7.24 7.72 -3.60
N TRP A 123 -5.99 7.82 -3.18
CA TRP A 123 -5.38 6.91 -2.22
C TRP A 123 -4.60 7.66 -1.14
N CYS A 124 -4.36 6.97 -0.03
CA CYS A 124 -3.46 7.44 1.02
C CYS A 124 -2.01 7.20 0.59
N ASP A 125 -1.17 8.22 0.55
CA ASP A 125 0.26 8.08 0.24
C ASP A 125 1.05 7.37 1.32
N ALA A 126 0.49 7.08 2.49
CA ALA A 126 1.18 6.29 3.50
C ALA A 126 0.82 4.80 3.40
N CYS A 127 -0.46 4.45 3.56
CA CYS A 127 -0.89 3.05 3.52
C CYS A 127 -1.26 2.55 2.12
N THR A 128 -1.24 3.39 1.08
CA THR A 128 -1.61 3.06 -0.32
C THR A 128 -3.05 2.63 -0.57
N LEU A 129 -3.87 2.47 0.48
CA LEU A 129 -5.28 2.14 0.34
C LEU A 129 -6.04 3.29 -0.30
N SER A 130 -7.06 2.95 -1.07
CA SER A 130 -8.03 3.91 -1.58
C SER A 130 -8.75 4.63 -0.45
N ILE A 131 -9.09 5.89 -0.69
CA ILE A 131 -9.88 6.70 0.24
C ILE A 131 -11.31 6.75 -0.32
N SER A 132 -12.11 5.75 0.05
CA SER A 132 -13.53 5.69 -0.29
C SER A 132 -14.33 6.42 0.79
N ASP A 133 -14.77 7.63 0.48
CA ASP A 133 -15.62 8.51 1.31
C ASP A 133 -15.09 8.89 2.72
N GLY A 134 -15.62 10.00 3.25
CA GLY A 134 -15.19 10.54 4.55
C GLY A 134 -14.12 11.63 4.49
N SER A 135 -13.58 11.95 5.67
CA SER A 135 -12.58 13.00 5.85
C SER A 135 -11.17 12.46 5.58
N HIS A 136 -10.45 13.12 4.66
CA HIS A 136 -9.03 12.87 4.42
C HIS A 136 -8.23 14.13 4.70
N TYR A 137 -6.91 13.96 4.73
CA TYR A 137 -5.97 15.04 4.95
C TYR A 137 -5.10 15.18 3.72
N TYR A 138 -4.82 16.40 3.28
CA TYR A 138 -3.98 16.64 2.12
C TYR A 138 -3.05 17.82 2.35
N CYS A 139 -1.92 17.83 1.64
CA CYS A 139 -0.99 18.95 1.66
C CYS A 139 -0.99 19.65 0.30
N LYS A 140 -1.21 20.97 0.28
CA LYS A 140 -1.19 21.76 -0.95
C LYS A 140 0.20 21.94 -1.57
N LEU A 141 1.25 21.62 -0.83
CA LEU A 141 2.65 21.88 -1.22
C LEU A 141 3.42 20.60 -1.56
N CYS A 142 3.13 19.49 -0.89
CA CYS A 142 3.77 18.20 -1.20
C CYS A 142 3.22 17.63 -2.51
N ASP A 143 4.11 17.11 -3.35
CA ASP A 143 3.79 16.47 -4.65
C ASP A 143 2.84 17.29 -5.53
N GLY A 144 3.07 18.60 -5.61
CA GLY A 144 2.21 19.48 -6.42
C GLY A 144 0.77 19.62 -5.91
N GLY A 145 0.51 19.21 -4.65
CA GLY A 145 -0.82 19.21 -4.05
C GLY A 145 -1.50 17.85 -3.98
N ASP A 146 -0.83 16.78 -4.47
CA ASP A 146 -1.40 15.44 -4.55
C ASP A 146 -1.10 14.55 -3.33
N PHE A 147 -0.34 15.05 -2.35
CA PHE A 147 -0.08 14.29 -1.13
C PHE A 147 -1.33 14.19 -0.25
N CYS A 148 -1.83 12.97 -0.07
CA CYS A 148 -3.07 12.66 0.65
C CYS A 148 -2.83 11.59 1.72
N LEU A 149 -3.49 11.73 2.87
CA LEU A 149 -3.53 10.73 3.93
C LEU A 149 -4.97 10.40 4.28
N CYS A 150 -5.26 9.12 4.49
CA CYS A 150 -6.50 8.71 5.13
C CYS A 150 -6.51 9.14 6.60
N ALA A 151 -7.71 9.19 7.20
CA ALA A 151 -7.87 9.58 8.59
C ALA A 151 -7.06 8.72 9.56
N GLU A 152 -6.94 7.42 9.28
CA GLU A 152 -6.18 6.48 10.09
C GLU A 152 -4.68 6.76 10.08
N CYS A 153 -4.07 6.97 8.90
CA CYS A 153 -2.65 7.33 8.82
C CYS A 153 -2.38 8.70 9.47
N PHE A 154 -3.32 9.64 9.37
CA PHE A 154 -3.20 10.91 10.06
C PHE A 154 -3.27 10.76 11.59
N SER A 155 -4.19 9.94 12.11
CA SER A 155 -4.41 9.77 13.56
C SER A 155 -3.23 9.09 14.26
N ILE A 156 -2.52 8.18 13.57
CA ILE A 156 -1.29 7.58 14.08
C ILE A 156 -0.05 8.49 13.97
N GLY A 157 -0.23 9.73 13.50
CA GLY A 157 0.82 10.75 13.52
C GLY A 157 1.60 10.94 12.22
N ILE A 158 1.18 10.34 11.09
CA ILE A 158 1.86 10.58 9.80
C ILE A 158 1.63 12.03 9.36
N ARG A 159 2.70 12.69 8.92
CA ARG A 159 2.73 14.08 8.47
C ARG A 159 3.52 14.22 7.17
N CYS A 160 3.57 15.43 6.64
CA CYS A 160 4.42 15.82 5.52
C CYS A 160 5.90 15.54 5.84
N ARG A 161 6.71 15.22 4.81
CA ARG A 161 8.17 15.08 4.97
C ARG A 161 8.84 16.39 5.38
N ASN A 162 8.31 17.51 4.88
CA ASN A 162 8.69 18.83 5.35
C ASN A 162 7.82 19.20 6.56
N GLY A 163 8.43 19.35 7.73
CA GLY A 163 7.72 19.71 8.97
C GLY A 163 7.09 21.10 8.95
N MET A 164 7.45 21.96 8.00
CA MET A 164 6.82 23.28 7.80
C MET A 164 5.49 23.18 7.06
N HIS A 165 5.21 22.07 6.39
CA HIS A 165 3.98 21.91 5.63
C HIS A 165 2.85 21.41 6.52
N GLU A 166 1.69 22.03 6.39
CA GLU A 166 0.49 21.65 7.13
C GLU A 166 -0.40 20.72 6.30
N LEU A 167 -1.04 19.79 6.99
CA LEU A 167 -2.09 18.94 6.44
C LEU A 167 -3.44 19.56 6.72
N LEU A 168 -4.22 19.76 5.67
CA LEU A 168 -5.56 20.31 5.74
C LEU A 168 -6.57 19.18 5.65
N SER A 169 -7.63 19.22 6.46
CA SER A 169 -8.73 18.29 6.34
C SER A 169 -9.65 18.65 5.17
N ARG A 170 -10.20 17.65 4.52
CA ARG A 170 -11.25 17.79 3.50
C ARG A 170 -12.22 16.63 3.63
N THR A 171 -13.51 16.95 3.76
CA THR A 171 -14.57 15.95 3.72
C THR A 171 -15.04 15.79 2.27
N LEU A 172 -15.03 14.56 1.76
CA LEU A 172 -15.61 14.27 0.45
C LEU A 172 -17.14 14.33 0.55
N LEU A 173 -17.72 15.52 0.39
CA LEU A 173 -19.16 15.69 0.24
C LEU A 173 -19.54 15.28 -1.20
N HIS A 174 -20.06 14.05 -1.39
CA HIS A 174 -20.69 13.55 -2.63
C HIS A 174 -19.92 13.77 -3.95
N PHE A 175 -19.34 12.69 -4.51
CA PHE A 175 -18.86 12.56 -5.91
C PHE A 175 -18.10 13.76 -6.53
N GLY A 176 -17.54 14.65 -5.70
CA GLY A 176 -16.84 15.86 -6.11
C GLY A 176 -15.33 15.66 -6.07
N ASN A 177 -14.82 15.06 -7.14
CA ASN A 177 -13.44 15.04 -7.63
C ASN A 177 -12.38 15.70 -6.73
N CYS A 178 -11.82 14.94 -5.77
CA CYS A 178 -10.38 14.99 -5.55
C CYS A 178 -9.75 14.19 -6.70
N GLN A 179 -9.88 14.67 -7.94
CA GLN A 179 -9.06 14.11 -9.00
C GLN A 179 -7.66 14.60 -8.66
N ARG A 180 -6.78 13.70 -8.21
CA ARG A 180 -5.34 13.91 -8.41
C ARG A 180 -5.22 14.39 -9.84
N SER A 181 -4.74 15.62 -10.00
CA SER A 181 -4.74 16.23 -11.33
C SER A 181 -4.08 15.22 -12.26
N ARG A 182 -4.75 14.82 -13.33
CA ARG A 182 -4.07 14.10 -14.42
C ARG A 182 -3.06 15.09 -14.97
N SER A 183 -1.88 15.17 -14.36
CA SER A 183 -0.72 15.85 -14.91
C SER A 183 -0.18 14.96 -16.02
N THR A 184 -0.96 14.90 -17.11
CA THR A 184 -0.42 14.71 -18.44
C THR A 184 0.40 15.96 -18.77
N GLU A 185 1.66 15.97 -18.35
CA GLU A 185 2.73 16.75 -18.97
C GLU A 185 3.88 15.76 -19.15
N THR A 186 3.89 14.95 -20.22
CA THR A 186 4.57 15.31 -21.48
C THR A 186 5.41 16.57 -21.38
N ARG A 187 6.69 16.38 -21.06
CA ARG A 187 7.79 16.98 -21.83
C ARG A 187 9.05 16.15 -21.72
#